data_AF-A0A4R9F0G9-F1
#
_entry.id   AF-A0A4R9F0G9-F1
#
_cell.length_a   1.000
_cell.length_b   1.000
_cell.length_c   1.000
_cell.angle_alpha   90.00
_cell.angle_beta   90.00
_cell.angle_gamma   90.00
#
_symmetry.space_group_name_H-M   'P 1'
#
loop_
_entity.id
_entity.type
_entity.pdbx_description
1 polymer ?
#
loop_
_entity_poly.entity_id
_entity_poly.type
_entity_poly.pdbx_seq_one_letter_code
_entity_poly.pdbx_strand_id
1 'polypeptide(L)'
;MGLLDGLEDVGYEDLCRLYTTPFATMTYGAVPRTFGQLRGAHGQSVPSFSGQAVETNRFGLSQDVLQRNFRMLEHCVRSLDAFCPGAVISRNGSVVWKDVPPHVVTDGFLDPYAPASNARWTHPGLVAEYVRLCVEAGELGKWTVRLVSSMAATQTADIAGHPIGPVTRSSASDRTAEEGILKVRRLYSPADESTDLDEDQYAAALAATRARAADRWRGEADKAPMPSHPTGAAVRAVRRPDQPLLLIYPIVPPPSAVESFNVPIVGFAVSFPRSRMAERQM
;
A
#
# COMPACT_ATOMS: atom_id res chain seq x y z
N MET A 1 10.43 -49.23 59.55
CA MET A 1 10.57 -50.33 58.57
C MET A 1 9.29 -50.31 57.75
N GLY A 2 9.24 -49.70 56.57
CA GLY A 2 10.09 -49.98 55.43
C GLY A 2 9.17 -50.61 54.40
N LEU A 3 8.48 -49.78 53.61
CA LEU A 3 7.69 -50.19 52.46
C LEU A 3 8.19 -49.36 51.28
N LEU A 4 9.27 -49.88 50.70
CA LEU A 4 9.77 -49.55 49.37
C LEU A 4 9.21 -50.64 48.45
N ASP A 5 8.39 -50.28 47.47
CA ASP A 5 8.64 -50.66 46.08
C ASP A 5 7.69 -49.93 45.14
N GLY A 6 8.25 -49.29 44.12
CA GLY A 6 7.54 -48.49 43.13
C GLY A 6 8.33 -47.27 42.67
N LEU A 7 9.58 -47.48 42.24
CA LEU A 7 10.33 -46.54 41.40
C LEU A 7 10.01 -46.84 39.95
N GLU A 8 9.44 -45.87 39.21
CA GLU A 8 9.71 -45.71 37.78
C GLU A 8 9.40 -44.25 37.36
N ASP A 9 10.50 -43.56 37.02
CA ASP A 9 10.67 -42.43 36.09
C ASP A 9 9.53 -41.41 35.90
N VAL A 10 9.66 -40.26 36.58
CA VAL A 10 8.92 -39.04 36.21
C VAL A 10 9.74 -38.29 35.17
N GLY A 11 9.48 -38.61 33.90
CA GLY A 11 10.09 -37.97 32.73
C GLY A 11 9.76 -36.48 32.61
N TYR A 12 10.68 -35.78 31.95
CA TYR A 12 10.74 -34.35 31.63
C TYR A 12 9.60 -33.87 30.69
N GLU A 13 8.33 -34.18 31.00
CA GLU A 13 7.18 -33.74 30.19
C GLU A 13 6.11 -32.95 30.98
N ASP A 14 6.18 -32.87 32.32
CA ASP A 14 5.11 -32.26 33.11
C ASP A 14 5.32 -30.78 33.51
N LEU A 15 6.37 -30.12 33.00
CA LEU A 15 6.62 -28.69 33.27
C LEU A 15 6.17 -27.72 32.15
N CYS A 16 5.61 -28.22 31.03
CA CYS A 16 5.16 -27.39 29.91
C CYS A 16 3.63 -27.25 29.78
N ARG A 17 2.85 -27.48 30.85
CA ARG A 17 1.38 -27.35 30.84
C ARG A 17 0.81 -26.00 31.30
N LEU A 18 1.64 -24.97 31.49
CA LEU A 18 1.19 -23.65 31.98
C LEU A 18 1.28 -22.48 30.99
N TYR A 19 1.72 -22.67 29.73
CA TYR A 19 1.80 -21.58 28.73
C TYR A 19 1.44 -21.99 27.29
N THR A 20 0.38 -22.76 27.09
CA THR A 20 -0.13 -23.02 25.73
C THR A 20 -1.52 -22.41 25.55
N THR A 21 -1.56 -21.15 25.13
CA THR A 21 -2.76 -20.57 24.49
C THR A 21 -3.01 -21.27 23.16
N PRO A 22 -4.26 -21.62 22.83
CA PRO A 22 -4.58 -22.46 21.68
C PRO A 22 -4.29 -21.75 20.35
N PHE A 23 -3.46 -22.40 19.54
CA PHE A 23 -3.23 -22.10 18.14
C PHE A 23 -4.57 -22.24 17.40
N ALA A 24 -5.18 -21.11 17.04
CA ALA A 24 -6.42 -21.10 16.29
C ALA A 24 -6.16 -21.65 14.87
N THR A 25 -6.88 -22.71 14.54
CA THR A 25 -6.96 -23.37 13.25
C THR A 25 -7.12 -22.34 12.12
N MET A 26 -6.08 -22.23 11.29
CA MET A 26 -6.11 -21.54 10.00
C MET A 26 -7.20 -22.18 9.11
N THR A 27 -8.29 -21.46 8.89
CA THR A 27 -9.16 -21.73 7.75
C THR A 27 -8.67 -20.90 6.57
N TYR A 28 -7.99 -21.58 5.65
CA TYR A 28 -7.57 -21.08 4.34
C TYR A 28 -8.80 -20.67 3.51
N GLY A 29 -8.98 -19.37 3.34
CA GLY A 29 -9.84 -18.80 2.30
C GLY A 29 -9.03 -18.61 1.01
N ALA A 30 -9.48 -19.23 -0.07
CA ALA A 30 -8.87 -19.34 -1.40
C ALA A 30 -8.00 -18.16 -1.87
N VAL A 31 -6.74 -18.48 -2.21
CA VAL A 31 -5.74 -17.63 -2.87
C VAL A 31 -5.55 -18.14 -4.30
N PRO A 32 -5.50 -17.29 -5.35
CA PRO A 32 -4.72 -17.62 -6.52
C PRO A 32 -3.43 -16.77 -6.55
N ARG A 33 -2.32 -17.50 -6.76
CA ARG A 33 -0.94 -17.07 -7.08
C ARG A 33 0.02 -16.91 -5.90
N THR A 34 0.97 -17.84 -5.88
CA THR A 34 2.20 -17.91 -5.10
C THR A 34 2.96 -16.58 -5.06
N PHE A 35 3.01 -15.94 -3.90
CA PHE A 35 4.02 -14.93 -3.60
C PHE A 35 5.33 -15.64 -3.28
N GLY A 36 6.41 -15.31 -4.00
CA GLY A 36 7.74 -15.68 -3.53
C GLY A 36 8.09 -14.92 -2.26
N GLN A 37 8.83 -15.57 -1.36
CA GLN A 37 9.27 -15.01 -0.09
C GLN A 37 10.76 -14.68 -0.17
N LEU A 38 11.13 -13.49 0.29
CA LEU A 38 12.51 -13.04 0.46
C LEU A 38 12.92 -13.19 1.92
N ARG A 39 14.23 -13.19 2.21
CA ARG A 39 14.73 -13.20 3.60
C ARG A 39 15.15 -11.80 4.01
N GLY A 40 14.53 -11.29 5.06
CA GLY A 40 14.87 -10.02 5.70
C GLY A 40 16.09 -10.10 6.62
N ALA A 41 16.52 -8.95 7.15
CA ALA A 41 17.73 -8.81 7.97
C ALA A 41 17.74 -9.68 9.24
N HIS A 42 16.56 -10.07 9.75
CA HIS A 42 16.40 -10.93 10.93
C HIS A 42 15.94 -12.36 10.60
N GLY A 43 16.13 -12.80 9.35
CA GLY A 43 15.73 -14.14 8.90
C GLY A 43 14.22 -14.32 8.73
N GLN A 44 13.44 -13.25 8.91
CA GLN A 44 12.00 -13.23 8.66
C GLN A 44 11.70 -13.30 7.16
N SER A 45 10.60 -13.98 6.82
CA SER A 45 10.11 -14.04 5.44
C SER A 45 9.41 -12.74 5.08
N VAL A 46 9.92 -12.03 4.07
CA VAL A 46 9.34 -10.80 3.52
C VAL A 46 8.61 -11.13 2.21
N PRO A 47 7.33 -10.78 2.05
CA PRO A 47 6.63 -10.96 0.78
C PRO A 47 7.30 -10.16 -0.34
N SER A 48 7.46 -10.75 -1.52
CA SER A 48 7.86 -9.98 -2.69
C SER A 48 6.69 -9.15 -3.25
N PHE A 49 6.90 -7.85 -3.44
CA PHE A 49 5.94 -6.96 -4.11
C PHE A 49 6.30 -6.67 -5.58
N SER A 50 7.16 -7.50 -6.19
CA SER A 50 7.63 -7.33 -7.57
C SER A 50 6.48 -7.21 -8.58
N GLY A 51 6.42 -6.10 -9.30
CA GLY A 51 5.37 -5.81 -10.28
C GLY A 51 3.96 -5.71 -9.68
N GLN A 52 3.82 -5.54 -8.36
CA GLN A 52 2.54 -5.43 -7.66
C GLN A 52 2.17 -3.98 -7.35
N ALA A 53 0.89 -3.77 -7.06
CA ALA A 53 0.42 -2.56 -6.41
C ALA A 53 -0.01 -2.92 -4.99
N VAL A 54 0.43 -2.15 -4.01
CA VAL A 54 0.01 -2.28 -2.61
C VAL A 54 -0.82 -1.06 -2.28
N GLU A 55 -2.06 -1.25 -1.82
CA GLU A 55 -2.95 -0.14 -1.46
C GLU A 55 -3.55 -0.31 -0.07
N THR A 56 -3.90 0.82 0.54
CA THR A 56 -4.70 0.84 1.76
C THR A 56 -6.18 0.75 1.40
N ASN A 57 -6.86 -0.29 1.86
CA ASN A 57 -8.29 -0.51 1.63
C ASN A 57 -9.14 -0.51 2.91
N ARG A 58 -8.50 -0.40 4.08
CA ARG A 58 -9.12 -0.39 5.41
C ARG A 58 -8.50 0.73 6.25
N PHE A 59 -9.34 1.61 6.77
CA PHE A 59 -8.93 2.77 7.56
C PHE A 59 -9.55 2.69 8.94
N GLY A 60 -8.74 2.82 9.99
CA GLY A 60 -9.24 2.99 11.35
C GLY A 60 -9.81 4.39 11.50
N LEU A 61 -11.02 4.49 12.05
CA LEU A 61 -11.72 5.76 12.26
C LEU A 61 -11.58 6.29 13.69
N SER A 62 -10.76 5.64 14.55
CA SER A 62 -10.47 6.20 15.86
C SER A 62 -9.66 7.49 15.72
N GLN A 63 -9.97 8.46 16.58
CA GLN A 63 -9.35 9.78 16.56
C GLN A 63 -7.82 9.71 16.63
N ASP A 64 -7.27 8.84 17.48
CA ASP A 64 -5.81 8.68 17.63
C ASP A 64 -5.14 8.21 16.33
N VAL A 65 -5.76 7.28 15.59
CA VAL A 65 -5.22 6.75 14.34
C VAL A 65 -5.27 7.83 13.24
N LEU A 66 -6.40 8.53 13.13
CA LEU A 66 -6.56 9.60 12.15
C LEU A 66 -5.57 10.74 12.39
N GLN A 67 -5.44 11.20 13.65
CA GLN A 67 -4.49 12.25 14.03
C GLN A 67 -3.05 11.84 13.80
N ARG A 68 -2.69 10.62 14.22
CA ARG A 68 -1.33 10.11 14.05
C ARG A 68 -0.96 10.07 12.57
N ASN A 69 -1.83 9.50 11.73
CA ASN A 69 -1.55 9.39 10.29
C ASN A 69 -1.54 10.76 9.59
N PHE A 70 -2.39 11.70 10.01
CA PHE A 70 -2.38 13.06 9.46
C PHE A 70 -1.11 13.83 9.85
N ARG A 71 -0.69 13.80 11.12
CA ARG A 71 0.57 14.43 11.57
C ARG A 71 1.79 13.81 10.89
N MET A 72 1.79 12.48 10.72
CA MET A 72 2.82 11.77 9.97
C MET A 72 2.86 12.28 8.53
N LEU A 73 1.70 12.43 7.87
CA LEU A 73 1.63 12.97 6.52
C LEU A 73 2.20 14.39 6.44
N GLU A 74 1.82 15.28 7.36
CA GLU A 74 2.38 16.64 7.39
C GLU A 74 3.91 16.64 7.54
N HIS A 75 4.45 15.79 8.42
CA HIS A 75 5.90 15.66 8.60
C HIS A 75 6.60 15.11 7.35
N CYS A 76 5.99 14.11 6.70
CA CYS A 76 6.48 13.57 5.44
C CYS A 76 6.50 14.65 4.34
N VAL A 77 5.42 15.41 4.17
CA VAL A 77 5.34 16.48 3.17
C VAL A 77 6.39 17.58 3.41
N ARG A 78 6.59 18.02 4.66
CA ARG A 78 7.66 18.98 4.99
C ARG A 78 9.05 18.43 4.66
N SER A 79 9.28 17.14 4.90
CA SER A 79 10.54 16.47 4.59
C SER A 79 10.77 16.36 3.09
N LEU A 80 9.70 16.08 2.33
CA LEU A 80 9.72 16.06 0.86
C LEU A 80 10.06 17.45 0.32
N ASP A 81 9.39 18.50 0.78
CA ASP A 81 9.65 19.88 0.34
C ASP A 81 11.05 20.38 0.70
N ALA A 82 11.57 19.97 1.86
CA ALA A 82 12.95 20.27 2.25
C ALA A 82 13.99 19.58 1.34
N PHE A 83 13.65 18.40 0.79
CA PHE A 83 14.50 17.68 -0.15
C PHE A 83 14.40 18.26 -1.56
N CYS A 84 13.18 18.41 -2.09
CA CYS A 84 12.91 19.08 -3.36
C CYS A 84 11.55 19.79 -3.30
N PRO A 85 11.41 21.03 -3.80
CA PRO A 85 10.12 21.70 -3.80
C PRO A 85 9.07 20.91 -4.59
N GLY A 86 7.91 20.66 -3.99
CA GLY A 86 6.82 19.95 -4.66
C GLY A 86 6.28 20.71 -5.88
N ALA A 87 6.18 20.02 -7.01
CA ALA A 87 5.60 20.56 -8.23
C ALA A 87 4.06 20.48 -8.16
N VAL A 88 3.40 21.63 -8.07
CA VAL A 88 1.93 21.72 -8.07
C VAL A 88 1.39 21.53 -9.48
N ILE A 89 0.52 20.53 -9.65
CA ILE A 89 -0.15 20.21 -10.92
C ILE A 89 -1.35 21.12 -11.08
N SER A 90 -1.24 22.13 -11.95
CA SER A 90 -2.28 23.17 -12.14
C SER A 90 -3.66 22.62 -12.48
N ARG A 91 -3.74 21.44 -13.11
CA ARG A 91 -5.01 20.82 -13.52
C ARG A 91 -5.88 20.38 -12.33
N ASN A 92 -5.27 19.91 -11.24
CA ASN A 92 -6.01 19.32 -10.12
C ASN A 92 -5.51 19.69 -8.72
N GLY A 93 -4.45 20.49 -8.62
CA GLY A 93 -3.83 20.87 -7.35
C GLY A 93 -3.06 19.74 -6.67
N SER A 94 -2.83 18.59 -7.34
CA SER A 94 -1.97 17.54 -6.79
C SER A 94 -0.53 18.06 -6.72
N VAL A 95 0.25 17.55 -5.77
CA VAL A 95 1.65 17.93 -5.63
C VAL A 95 2.52 16.71 -5.91
N VAL A 96 3.58 16.90 -6.68
CA VAL A 96 4.47 15.80 -7.12
C VAL A 96 5.91 16.12 -6.77
N TRP A 97 6.58 15.15 -6.14
CA TRP A 97 8.01 15.14 -5.89
C TRP A 97 8.63 14.02 -6.71
N LYS A 98 9.74 14.32 -7.38
CA LYS A 98 10.48 13.37 -8.21
C LYS A 98 11.87 13.12 -7.63
N ASP A 99 12.44 11.98 -8.00
CA ASP A 99 13.78 11.55 -7.59
C ASP A 99 13.96 11.54 -6.06
N VAL A 100 12.87 11.20 -5.34
CA VAL A 100 12.85 11.15 -3.88
C VAL A 100 13.68 9.93 -3.41
N PRO A 101 14.59 10.11 -2.42
CA PRO A 101 15.37 9.02 -1.87
C PRO A 101 14.48 7.99 -1.15
N PRO A 102 14.82 6.70 -1.17
CA PRO A 102 13.98 5.65 -0.57
C PRO A 102 13.74 5.85 0.93
N HIS A 103 14.73 6.34 1.69
CA HIS A 103 14.62 6.52 3.14
C HIS A 103 13.56 7.57 3.53
N VAL A 104 13.34 8.59 2.69
CA VAL A 104 12.27 9.58 2.92
C VAL A 104 10.90 8.91 2.84
N VAL A 105 10.75 7.91 1.97
CA VAL A 105 9.51 7.13 1.81
C VAL A 105 9.37 6.07 2.90
N THR A 106 10.42 5.30 3.19
CA THR A 106 10.35 4.24 4.21
C THR A 106 10.18 4.82 5.60
N ASP A 107 11.10 5.70 6.01
CA ASP A 107 11.20 6.16 7.40
C ASP A 107 10.25 7.32 7.65
N GLY A 108 10.03 8.16 6.63
CA GLY A 108 9.15 9.32 6.70
C GLY A 108 7.67 9.01 6.53
N PHE A 109 7.30 7.90 5.88
CA PHE A 109 5.90 7.59 5.57
C PHE A 109 5.47 6.17 5.91
N LEU A 110 6.14 5.13 5.37
CA LEU A 110 5.68 3.75 5.50
C LEU A 110 5.80 3.22 6.93
N ASP A 111 6.97 3.32 7.56
CA ASP A 111 7.20 2.84 8.92
C ASP A 111 6.31 3.54 9.99
N PRO A 112 6.12 4.88 9.96
CA PRO A 112 5.27 5.55 10.96
C PRO A 112 3.76 5.38 10.75
N TYR A 113 3.32 4.95 9.56
CA TYR A 113 1.90 4.78 9.23
C TYR A 113 1.21 3.77 10.14
N ALA A 114 0.12 4.17 10.77
CA ALA A 114 -0.71 3.31 11.61
C ALA A 114 -1.84 2.66 10.76
N PRO A 115 -1.77 1.35 10.48
CA PRO A 115 -2.87 0.64 9.82
C PRO A 115 -4.09 0.49 10.75
N ALA A 116 -5.25 0.16 10.20
CA ALA A 116 -6.40 -0.24 11.01
C ALA A 116 -6.04 -1.49 11.84
N SER A 117 -6.53 -1.59 13.08
CA SER A 117 -6.20 -2.67 14.03
C SER A 117 -6.49 -4.09 13.50
N ASN A 118 -7.39 -4.24 12.52
CA ASN A 118 -7.72 -5.52 11.87
C ASN A 118 -7.31 -5.59 10.39
N ALA A 119 -6.44 -4.69 9.91
CA ALA A 119 -5.94 -4.71 8.54
C ALA A 119 -4.97 -5.88 8.36
N ARG A 120 -5.52 -7.03 7.94
CA ARG A 120 -4.77 -8.29 7.75
C ARG A 120 -3.76 -8.28 6.58
N TRP A 121 -3.72 -7.23 5.75
CA TRP A 121 -3.14 -7.33 4.40
C TRP A 121 -2.22 -6.19 3.97
N THR A 122 -2.19 -5.07 4.70
CA THR A 122 -1.28 -3.96 4.41
C THR A 122 -0.52 -3.70 5.69
N HIS A 123 0.63 -4.36 5.86
CA HIS A 123 1.60 -4.04 6.89
C HIS A 123 2.63 -3.09 6.26
N PRO A 124 2.52 -1.76 6.48
CA PRO A 124 3.45 -0.80 5.90
C PRO A 124 4.92 -1.14 6.19
N GLY A 125 5.20 -1.71 7.37
CA GLY A 125 6.54 -2.18 7.74
C GLY A 125 7.10 -3.28 6.84
N LEU A 126 6.28 -4.24 6.38
CA LEU A 126 6.72 -5.26 5.41
C LEU A 126 6.99 -4.65 4.03
N VAL A 127 6.21 -3.63 3.65
CA VAL A 127 6.45 -2.87 2.41
C VAL A 127 7.77 -2.11 2.52
N ALA A 128 8.02 -1.44 3.64
CA ALA A 128 9.27 -0.73 3.88
C ALA A 128 10.48 -1.67 3.90
N GLU A 129 10.35 -2.86 4.50
CA GLU A 129 11.40 -3.88 4.48
C GLU A 129 11.69 -4.40 3.07
N TYR A 130 10.67 -4.68 2.27
CA TYR A 130 10.85 -5.02 0.86
C TYR A 130 11.57 -3.92 0.09
N VAL A 131 11.21 -2.65 0.34
CA VAL A 131 11.90 -1.50 -0.28
C VAL A 131 13.38 -1.50 0.08
N ARG A 132 13.72 -1.67 1.36
CA ARG A 132 15.13 -1.74 1.82
C ARG A 132 15.91 -2.85 1.12
N LEU A 133 15.34 -4.06 1.01
CA LEU A 133 15.97 -5.19 0.30
C LEU A 133 16.23 -4.89 -1.19
N CYS A 134 15.27 -4.25 -1.87
CA CYS A 134 15.44 -3.85 -3.27
C CYS A 134 16.49 -2.75 -3.43
N VAL A 135 16.56 -1.80 -2.50
CA VAL A 135 17.58 -0.73 -2.51
C VAL A 135 18.99 -1.28 -2.38
N GLU A 136 19.20 -2.27 -1.50
CA GLU A 136 20.48 -2.99 -1.39
C GLU A 136 20.87 -3.68 -2.71
N ALA A 137 19.89 -4.13 -3.49
CA ALA A 137 20.08 -4.70 -4.81
C ALA A 137 20.24 -3.66 -5.95
N GLY A 138 20.27 -2.35 -5.62
CA GLY A 138 20.38 -1.27 -6.59
C GLY A 138 19.08 -0.93 -7.33
N GLU A 139 17.92 -1.30 -6.78
CA GLU A 139 16.59 -1.01 -7.31
C GLU A 139 15.84 0.02 -6.44
N LEU A 140 14.67 0.48 -6.91
CA LEU A 140 13.78 1.40 -6.19
C LEU A 140 14.41 2.72 -5.71
N GLY A 141 15.47 3.18 -6.38
CA GLY A 141 16.25 4.35 -5.93
C GLY A 141 15.64 5.72 -6.20
N LYS A 142 14.71 5.86 -7.16
CA LYS A 142 14.17 7.14 -7.62
C LYS A 142 12.64 7.18 -7.50
N TRP A 143 12.17 7.49 -6.30
CA TRP A 143 10.74 7.53 -6.04
C TRP A 143 10.10 8.76 -6.69
N THR A 144 8.94 8.54 -7.31
CA THR A 144 7.96 9.61 -7.48
C THR A 144 6.95 9.52 -6.34
N VAL A 145 6.76 10.62 -5.63
CA VAL A 145 5.72 10.75 -4.59
C VAL A 145 4.70 11.75 -5.07
N ARG A 146 3.41 11.40 -4.95
CA ARG A 146 2.31 12.28 -5.33
C ARG A 146 1.29 12.40 -4.22
N LEU A 147 1.06 13.62 -3.77
CA LEU A 147 -0.07 13.98 -2.91
C LEU A 147 -1.25 14.34 -3.81
N VAL A 148 -2.25 13.47 -3.84
CA VAL A 148 -3.38 13.58 -4.77
C VAL A 148 -4.39 14.58 -4.24
N SER A 149 -4.78 15.51 -5.11
CA SER A 149 -5.88 16.46 -4.88
C SER A 149 -7.01 16.24 -5.88
N SER A 150 -8.23 16.50 -5.42
CA SER A 150 -9.46 16.40 -6.21
C SER A 150 -10.11 17.77 -6.37
N MET A 151 -10.36 18.15 -7.63
CA MET A 151 -11.15 19.35 -7.98
C MET A 151 -12.63 19.22 -7.64
N ALA A 152 -13.11 17.99 -7.39
CA ALA A 152 -14.50 17.76 -6.96
C ALA A 152 -14.70 17.99 -5.46
N ALA A 153 -13.64 18.27 -4.71
CA ALA A 153 -13.73 18.57 -3.29
C ALA A 153 -14.40 19.93 -3.08
N THR A 154 -15.33 20.00 -2.13
CA THR A 154 -16.00 21.26 -1.75
C THR A 154 -15.16 22.11 -0.80
N GLN A 155 -14.20 21.49 -0.11
CA GLN A 155 -13.28 22.14 0.81
C GLN A 155 -11.87 21.58 0.60
N THR A 156 -10.88 22.41 0.89
CA THR A 156 -9.47 22.02 0.91
C THR A 156 -9.01 21.79 2.35
N ALA A 157 -8.12 20.82 2.54
CA ALA A 157 -7.34 20.66 3.75
C ALA A 157 -5.94 21.21 3.50
N ASP A 158 -5.42 22.01 4.42
CA ASP A 158 -4.01 22.39 4.39
C ASP A 158 -3.16 21.21 4.88
N ILE A 159 -2.22 20.77 4.04
CA ILE A 159 -1.28 19.70 4.35
C ILE A 159 0.12 20.27 4.21
N ALA A 160 0.66 20.76 5.32
CA ALA A 160 1.98 21.38 5.39
C ALA A 160 2.19 22.54 4.40
N GLY A 161 1.18 23.40 4.22
CA GLY A 161 1.24 24.56 3.31
C GLY A 161 0.72 24.28 1.90
N HIS A 162 0.32 23.04 1.60
CA HIS A 162 -0.33 22.70 0.34
C HIS A 162 -1.85 22.59 0.52
N PRO A 163 -2.66 23.40 -0.19
CA PRO A 163 -4.11 23.29 -0.15
C PRO A 163 -4.57 22.10 -1.01
N ILE A 164 -4.97 21.01 -0.37
CA ILE A 164 -5.36 19.76 -1.04
C ILE A 164 -6.86 19.53 -0.92
N GLY A 165 -7.54 19.32 -2.05
CA GLY A 165 -8.94 18.88 -2.08
C GLY A 165 -9.04 17.39 -1.77
N PRO A 166 -9.60 16.97 -0.62
CA PRO A 166 -9.68 15.55 -0.28
C PRO A 166 -10.60 14.79 -1.23
N VAL A 167 -10.27 13.53 -1.47
CA VAL A 167 -10.97 12.69 -2.43
C VAL A 167 -12.15 11.99 -1.75
N THR A 168 -13.32 11.99 -2.38
CA THR A 168 -14.47 11.18 -1.92
C THR A 168 -14.33 9.74 -2.41
N ARG A 169 -14.50 8.78 -1.49
CA ARG A 169 -14.54 7.34 -1.79
C ARG A 169 -15.75 6.71 -1.12
N SER A 170 -16.59 6.04 -1.91
CA SER A 170 -17.73 5.30 -1.39
C SER A 170 -17.25 4.09 -0.58
N SER A 171 -17.93 3.83 0.55
CA SER A 171 -17.68 2.63 1.34
C SER A 171 -18.04 1.38 0.53
N ALA A 172 -17.29 0.30 0.72
CA ALA A 172 -17.61 -0.99 0.10
C ALA A 172 -18.80 -1.71 0.79
N SER A 173 -19.25 -1.23 1.95
CA SER A 173 -20.41 -1.77 2.67
C SER A 173 -20.93 -0.75 3.69
N ASP A 174 -22.23 -0.42 3.63
CA ASP A 174 -22.89 0.52 4.54
C ASP A 174 -22.75 0.13 6.04
N ARG A 175 -22.52 -1.15 6.34
CA ARG A 175 -22.47 -1.68 7.72
C ARG A 175 -21.13 -1.52 8.46
N THR A 176 -20.12 -0.88 7.88
CA THR A 176 -18.75 -0.85 8.48
C THR A 176 -18.36 0.44 9.18
N ALA A 177 -19.06 1.54 8.93
CA ALA A 177 -18.83 2.78 9.67
C ALA A 177 -19.17 2.64 11.17
N GLU A 178 -20.14 1.79 11.51
CA GLU A 178 -20.53 1.47 12.90
C GLU A 178 -19.43 0.71 13.67
N GLU A 179 -18.55 -0.02 12.98
CA GLU A 179 -17.43 -0.75 13.60
C GLU A 179 -16.13 0.09 13.68
N GLY A 180 -16.21 1.41 13.44
CA GLY A 180 -15.04 2.30 13.49
C GLY A 180 -14.02 2.05 12.38
N ILE A 181 -14.41 1.44 11.25
CA ILE A 181 -13.52 1.13 10.13
C ILE A 181 -14.17 1.51 8.80
N LEU A 182 -13.47 2.32 8.01
CA LEU A 182 -13.86 2.58 6.62
C LEU A 182 -13.20 1.56 5.70
N LYS A 183 -14.01 0.84 4.90
CA LYS A 183 -13.53 -0.07 3.85
C LYS A 183 -13.74 0.55 2.48
N VAL A 184 -12.68 0.61 1.68
CA VAL A 184 -12.71 1.12 0.30
C VAL A 184 -12.31 0.00 -0.65
N ARG A 185 -13.10 -0.23 -1.71
CA ARG A 185 -12.84 -1.33 -2.67
C ARG A 185 -11.55 -1.12 -3.46
N ARG A 186 -11.27 0.13 -3.83
CA ARG A 186 -10.09 0.54 -4.59
C ARG A 186 -9.77 1.99 -4.25
N LEU A 187 -8.54 2.26 -3.84
CA LEU A 187 -8.15 3.59 -3.41
C LEU A 187 -7.83 4.51 -4.58
N TYR A 188 -7.02 4.01 -5.52
CA TYR A 188 -6.40 4.82 -6.56
C TYR A 188 -6.95 4.51 -7.96
N SER A 189 -6.82 5.47 -8.88
CA SER A 189 -7.26 5.31 -10.28
C SER A 189 -6.12 4.80 -11.17
N PRO A 190 -6.39 4.01 -12.24
CA PRO A 190 -5.34 3.63 -13.19
C PRO A 190 -4.62 4.83 -13.82
N ALA A 191 -5.32 5.95 -14.00
CA ALA A 191 -4.75 7.17 -14.56
C ALA A 191 -3.71 7.79 -13.64
N ASP A 192 -3.92 7.76 -12.31
CA ASP A 192 -2.91 8.26 -11.37
C ASP A 192 -1.65 7.38 -11.35
N GLU A 193 -1.82 6.06 -11.55
CA GLU A 193 -0.71 5.09 -11.56
C GLU A 193 0.24 5.29 -12.75
N SER A 194 -0.16 5.95 -13.82
CA SER A 194 0.69 6.19 -15.00
C SER A 194 1.28 7.60 -15.07
N THR A 195 1.09 8.43 -14.04
CA THR A 195 1.44 9.86 -14.08
C THR A 195 2.93 10.16 -14.07
N ASP A 196 3.75 9.20 -13.64
CA ASP A 196 5.20 9.31 -13.59
C ASP A 196 5.91 8.59 -14.75
N LEU A 197 5.15 7.97 -15.66
CA LEU A 197 5.70 7.39 -16.87
C LEU A 197 6.09 8.48 -17.88
N ASP A 198 7.16 8.23 -18.62
CA ASP A 198 7.46 9.00 -19.84
C ASP A 198 6.53 8.59 -21.00
N GLU A 199 6.59 9.35 -22.10
CA GLU A 199 5.71 9.16 -23.26
C GLU A 199 5.87 7.77 -23.90
N ASP A 200 7.10 7.29 -24.01
CA ASP A 200 7.42 5.98 -24.58
C ASP A 200 6.90 4.84 -23.69
N GLN A 201 7.11 4.94 -22.37
CA GLN A 201 6.57 4.02 -21.38
C GLN A 201 5.04 3.99 -21.42
N TYR A 202 4.39 5.16 -21.46
CA TYR A 202 2.94 5.26 -21.53
C TYR A 202 2.40 4.62 -22.82
N ALA A 203 3.02 4.93 -23.96
CA ALA A 203 2.66 4.35 -25.25
C ALA A 203 2.82 2.82 -25.26
N ALA A 204 3.94 2.31 -24.74
CA ALA A 204 4.20 0.88 -24.62
C ALA A 204 3.17 0.18 -23.70
N ALA A 205 2.84 0.77 -22.55
CA ALA A 205 1.84 0.23 -21.63
C ALA A 205 0.43 0.21 -22.25
N LEU A 206 0.08 1.25 -23.01
CA LEU A 206 -1.19 1.34 -23.72
C LEU A 206 -1.26 0.30 -24.85
N ALA A 207 -0.20 0.16 -25.64
CA ALA A 207 -0.10 -0.85 -26.69
C ALA A 207 -0.27 -2.27 -26.13
N ALA A 208 0.44 -2.61 -25.05
CA ALA A 208 0.33 -3.90 -24.38
C ALA A 208 -1.09 -4.16 -23.83
N THR A 209 -1.75 -3.11 -23.32
CA THR A 209 -3.13 -3.18 -22.84
C THR A 209 -4.11 -3.47 -23.99
N ARG A 210 -3.96 -2.77 -25.12
CA ARG A 210 -4.80 -2.96 -26.31
C ARG A 210 -4.60 -4.34 -26.96
N ALA A 211 -3.36 -4.81 -27.04
CA ALA A 211 -3.05 -6.16 -27.53
C ALA A 211 -3.77 -7.24 -26.70
N ARG A 212 -3.68 -7.17 -25.36
CA ARG A 212 -4.39 -8.11 -24.47
C ARG A 212 -5.90 -8.02 -24.59
N ALA A 213 -6.46 -6.83 -24.81
CA ALA A 213 -7.89 -6.67 -25.04
C ALA A 213 -8.32 -7.34 -26.35
N ALA A 214 -7.58 -7.11 -27.44
CA ALA A 214 -7.82 -7.73 -28.74
C ALA A 214 -7.72 -9.27 -28.70
N ASP A 215 -6.78 -9.82 -27.92
CA ASP A 215 -6.65 -11.27 -27.74
C ASP A 215 -7.86 -11.90 -27.06
N ARG A 216 -8.46 -11.20 -26.08
CA ARG A 216 -9.70 -11.67 -25.42
C ARG A 216 -10.91 -11.63 -26.35
N TRP A 217 -10.95 -10.66 -27.26
CA TRP A 217 -12.06 -10.50 -28.21
C TRP A 217 -12.06 -11.51 -29.36
N ARG A 218 -11.00 -12.31 -29.52
CA ARG A 218 -10.97 -13.40 -30.51
C ARG A 218 -12.01 -14.52 -30.24
N GLY A 219 -12.83 -14.42 -29.18
CA GLY A 219 -13.84 -15.43 -28.82
C GLY A 219 -15.23 -14.92 -28.40
N GLU A 220 -15.50 -13.61 -28.33
CA GLU A 220 -16.80 -13.08 -27.84
C GLU A 220 -17.33 -11.94 -28.74
N ALA A 221 -18.63 -12.00 -29.05
CA ALA A 221 -19.30 -11.15 -30.05
C ALA A 221 -19.63 -9.72 -29.57
N ASP A 222 -19.49 -9.42 -28.29
CA ASP A 222 -19.72 -8.07 -27.74
C ASP A 222 -18.38 -7.35 -27.53
N LYS A 223 -18.00 -6.56 -28.54
CA LYS A 223 -16.77 -5.76 -28.55
C LYS A 223 -16.88 -4.61 -27.54
N ALA A 224 -16.40 -4.83 -26.32
CA ALA A 224 -16.10 -3.72 -25.42
C ALA A 224 -15.21 -2.68 -26.14
N PRO A 225 -15.35 -1.37 -25.88
CA PRO A 225 -14.50 -0.37 -26.51
C PRO A 225 -13.03 -0.59 -26.16
N MET A 226 -12.15 -0.27 -27.13
CA MET A 226 -10.69 -0.38 -26.93
C MET A 226 -10.25 0.53 -25.78
N PRO A 227 -9.41 0.05 -24.85
CA PRO A 227 -8.95 0.87 -23.74
C PRO A 227 -8.25 2.16 -24.22
N SER A 228 -8.64 3.28 -23.63
CA SER A 228 -8.02 4.59 -23.81
C SER A 228 -6.87 4.86 -22.85
N HIS A 229 -6.73 4.03 -21.80
CA HIS A 229 -5.70 4.13 -20.77
C HIS A 229 -5.03 2.77 -20.54
N PRO A 230 -3.74 2.75 -20.16
CA PRO A 230 -3.06 1.51 -19.82
C PRO A 230 -3.65 0.88 -18.56
N THR A 231 -3.65 -0.45 -18.51
CA THR A 231 -3.96 -1.20 -17.29
C THR A 231 -2.81 -1.08 -16.29
N GLY A 232 -3.11 -1.10 -14.99
CA GLY A 232 -2.06 -1.03 -13.95
C GLY A 232 -1.01 -2.14 -14.08
N ALA A 233 -1.40 -3.33 -14.55
CA ALA A 233 -0.45 -4.42 -14.81
C ALA A 233 0.50 -4.12 -16.00
N ALA A 234 0.03 -3.40 -17.02
CA ALA A 234 0.88 -2.96 -18.12
C ALA A 234 1.79 -1.80 -17.70
N VAL A 235 1.26 -0.85 -16.91
CA VAL A 235 2.04 0.23 -16.30
C VAL A 235 3.21 -0.33 -15.50
N ARG A 236 2.95 -1.24 -14.56
CA ARG A 236 4.00 -1.85 -13.71
C ARG A 236 5.03 -2.66 -14.48
N ALA A 237 4.67 -3.19 -15.65
CA ALA A 237 5.57 -3.97 -16.48
C ALA A 237 6.57 -3.12 -17.28
N VAL A 238 6.25 -1.85 -17.58
CA VAL A 238 7.12 -0.93 -18.34
C VAL A 238 7.96 -0.02 -17.45
N ARG A 239 7.63 0.06 -16.15
CA ARG A 239 8.43 0.82 -15.17
C ARG A 239 9.83 0.26 -15.10
N ARG A 240 10.81 1.16 -14.98
CA ARG A 240 12.19 0.75 -14.69
C ARG A 240 12.30 0.25 -13.24
N PRO A 241 13.22 -0.67 -12.93
CA PRO A 241 13.41 -1.16 -11.55
C PRO A 241 13.71 -0.07 -10.53
N ASP A 242 14.23 1.10 -10.95
CA ASP A 242 14.52 2.25 -10.10
C ASP A 242 13.35 3.25 -9.98
N GLN A 243 12.19 2.98 -10.60
CA GLN A 243 11.06 3.92 -10.74
C GLN A 243 9.77 3.46 -10.01
N PRO A 244 9.78 3.42 -8.67
CA PRO A 244 8.57 3.24 -7.87
C PRO A 244 7.74 4.53 -7.78
N LEU A 245 6.44 4.35 -7.58
CA LEU A 245 5.49 5.44 -7.37
C LEU A 245 4.77 5.24 -6.03
N LEU A 246 4.79 6.26 -5.17
CA LEU A 246 3.94 6.39 -4.01
C LEU A 246 2.83 7.42 -4.29
N LEU A 247 1.58 6.98 -4.24
CA LEU A 247 0.40 7.83 -4.28
C LEU A 247 -0.16 7.99 -2.87
N ILE A 248 -0.30 9.22 -2.41
CA ILE A 248 -0.92 9.57 -1.13
C ILE A 248 -2.28 10.21 -1.43
N TYR A 249 -3.32 9.67 -0.83
CA TYR A 249 -4.71 10.10 -1.00
C TYR A 249 -5.26 10.60 0.34
N PRO A 250 -5.40 11.91 0.53
CA PRO A 250 -6.30 12.47 1.52
C PRO A 250 -7.74 12.16 1.10
N ILE A 251 -8.50 11.53 1.98
CA ILE A 251 -9.88 11.07 1.73
C ILE A 251 -10.81 11.82 2.67
N VAL A 252 -11.99 12.22 2.15
CA VAL A 252 -13.05 12.81 2.98
C VAL A 252 -13.50 11.78 4.03
N PRO A 253 -13.45 12.09 5.33
CA PRO A 253 -13.95 11.19 6.36
C PRO A 253 -15.48 11.02 6.23
N PRO A 254 -16.03 9.85 6.61
CA PRO A 254 -17.47 9.66 6.64
C PRO A 254 -18.11 10.60 7.69
N PRO A 255 -19.40 10.98 7.56
CA PRO A 255 -20.05 11.91 8.48
C PRO A 255 -19.89 11.56 9.97
N SER A 256 -19.97 10.26 10.32
CA SER A 256 -19.78 9.78 11.69
C SER A 256 -18.40 10.08 12.28
N ALA A 257 -17.36 10.19 11.44
CA ALA A 257 -16.02 10.58 11.85
C ALA A 257 -15.83 12.11 11.84
N VAL A 258 -16.50 12.82 10.93
CA VAL A 258 -16.45 14.30 10.82
C VAL A 258 -16.94 14.98 12.10
N GLU A 259 -18.00 14.45 12.71
CA GLU A 259 -18.55 14.99 13.97
C GLU A 259 -17.51 14.99 15.11
N SER A 260 -16.53 14.08 15.05
CA SER A 260 -15.47 13.96 16.04
C SER A 260 -14.18 14.66 15.63
N PHE A 261 -13.90 14.77 14.32
CA PHE A 261 -12.60 15.26 13.84
C PHE A 261 -12.60 15.72 12.37
N ASN A 262 -11.90 16.82 12.07
CA ASN A 262 -11.96 17.50 10.76
C ASN A 262 -10.65 17.40 9.93
N VAL A 263 -9.91 16.29 10.02
CA VAL A 263 -8.76 16.04 9.11
C VAL A 263 -9.10 14.94 8.10
N PRO A 264 -8.54 15.00 6.88
CA PRO A 264 -8.72 13.92 5.93
C PRO A 264 -8.11 12.61 6.41
N ILE A 265 -8.75 11.49 6.05
CA ILE A 265 -8.18 10.16 6.24
C ILE A 265 -7.02 10.01 5.26
N VAL A 266 -5.86 9.54 5.74
CA VAL A 266 -4.68 9.33 4.89
C VAL A 266 -4.68 7.91 4.35
N GLY A 267 -4.88 7.75 3.03
CA GLY A 267 -4.61 6.51 2.33
C GLY A 267 -3.40 6.60 1.43
N PHE A 268 -2.85 5.44 1.08
CA PHE A 268 -1.76 5.37 0.12
C PHE A 268 -1.84 4.14 -0.77
N ALA A 269 -1.20 4.26 -1.93
CA ALA A 269 -0.90 3.15 -2.82
C ALA A 269 0.54 3.23 -3.31
N VAL A 270 1.23 2.10 -3.37
CA VAL A 270 2.56 1.96 -3.96
C VAL A 270 2.46 1.13 -5.22
N SER A 271 2.96 1.64 -6.35
CA SER A 271 3.08 0.89 -7.61
C SER A 271 4.54 0.48 -7.80
N PHE A 272 4.83 -0.81 -7.64
CA PHE A 272 6.17 -1.34 -7.77
C PHE A 272 6.47 -1.76 -9.22
N PRO A 273 7.67 -1.43 -9.74
CA PRO A 273 8.17 -2.07 -10.95
C PRO A 273 8.43 -3.57 -10.72
N ARG A 274 8.70 -4.29 -11.79
CA ARG A 274 9.30 -5.63 -11.67
C ARG A 274 10.71 -5.51 -11.12
N SER A 275 10.97 -6.28 -10.07
CA SER A 275 12.28 -6.44 -9.46
C SER A 275 13.04 -7.59 -10.12
N ARG A 276 14.24 -7.31 -10.62
CA ARG A 276 15.17 -8.32 -11.14
C ARG A 276 15.72 -9.18 -10.02
N MET A 277 15.87 -8.61 -8.82
CA MET A 277 16.31 -9.33 -7.63
C MET A 277 15.27 -10.39 -7.23
N ALA A 278 13.99 -10.00 -7.12
CA ALA A 278 12.93 -10.92 -6.75
C ALA A 278 12.76 -12.06 -7.77
N GLU A 279 12.88 -11.77 -9.07
CA GLU A 279 12.79 -12.78 -10.13
C GLU A 279 13.95 -13.80 -10.09
N ARG A 280 15.09 -13.48 -9.48
CA ARG A 280 16.23 -14.40 -9.33
C ARG A 280 16.14 -15.30 -8.09
N GLN A 281 15.35 -14.90 -7.10
CA GLN A 281 15.21 -15.60 -5.82
C GLN A 281 13.94 -16.46 -5.72
N MET A 282 13.07 -16.39 -6.73
CA MET A 282 11.89 -17.24 -6.91
C MET A 282 12.19 -18.42 -7.83
#